data_AF-A0A954F5D4-F1
#
_entry.id   AF-A0A954F5D4-F1
#
_cell.length_a   1.000
_cell.length_b   1.000
_cell.length_c   1.000
_cell.angle_alpha   90.00
_cell.angle_beta   90.00
_cell.angle_gamma   90.00
#
_symmetry.space_group_name_H-M   'P 1'
#
loop_
_entity.id
_entity.type
_entity.pdbx_description
1 polymer ?
#
loop_
_entity_poly.entity_id
_entity_poly.type
_entity_poly.pdbx_seq_one_letter_code
_entity_poly.pdbx_strand_id
1 'polypeptide(L)'
;MNRIALLCLFALLGSCRSQGPQGPDYGRELPFGVNPLIRLEPGEIVPNVSATWTDRASFLPALKKSIHWTNLKYSHQFFPAAEISHATALQSLERFQELLLNCKTPNEFQAAVETEFDFYRSAGWDGRGGGVLFTGYCTPVLDGSLTPTASYKYPLYSLPPDLVKADDGTILGRQTSSGVQPYPTRRTLETTGMLANQGLELV
;
A
#
# COMPACT_ATOMS: atom_id res chain seq x y z
N MET A 1 46.29 -30.13 57.62
CA MET A 1 45.03 -29.37 57.52
C MET A 1 45.30 -28.08 56.76
N ASN A 2 44.69 -27.94 55.57
CA ASN A 2 44.21 -26.68 54.96
C ASN A 2 45.25 -25.55 54.69
N ARG A 3 45.46 -25.02 53.48
CA ARG A 3 44.56 -24.79 52.34
C ARG A 3 45.36 -24.60 51.04
N ILE A 4 44.95 -25.26 49.97
CA ILE A 4 45.37 -24.95 48.59
C ILE A 4 44.45 -23.83 48.09
N ALA A 5 45.01 -22.68 47.72
CA ALA A 5 44.27 -21.56 47.15
C ALA A 5 44.02 -21.84 45.66
N LEU A 6 42.79 -22.19 45.31
CA LEU A 6 42.33 -22.36 43.94
C LEU A 6 41.89 -20.98 43.41
N LEU A 7 42.69 -20.36 42.54
CA LEU A 7 42.27 -19.18 41.78
C LEU A 7 41.29 -19.62 40.69
N CYS A 8 39.99 -19.39 40.91
CA CYS A 8 38.98 -19.48 39.86
C CYS A 8 39.03 -18.23 38.98
N LEU A 9 39.70 -18.35 37.84
CA LEU A 9 39.69 -17.38 36.76
C LEU A 9 38.34 -17.48 36.02
N PHE A 10 37.35 -16.68 36.40
CA PHE A 10 36.11 -16.52 35.64
C PHE A 10 36.40 -15.65 34.40
N ALA A 11 36.72 -16.30 33.28
CA ALA A 11 36.71 -15.65 31.98
C ALA A 11 35.26 -15.33 31.59
N LEU A 12 34.87 -14.07 31.71
CA LEU A 12 33.63 -13.52 31.17
C LEU A 12 33.69 -13.63 29.64
N LEU A 13 33.13 -14.71 29.09
CA LEU A 13 32.76 -14.80 27.68
C LEU A 13 31.57 -13.88 27.46
N GLY A 14 31.85 -12.59 27.27
CA GLY A 14 30.90 -11.64 26.70
C GLY A 14 30.63 -12.05 25.26
N SER A 15 29.65 -12.91 25.03
CA SER A 15 29.08 -13.09 23.70
C SER A 15 28.57 -11.75 23.24
N CYS A 16 29.23 -11.15 22.24
CA CYS A 16 28.66 -10.08 21.44
C CYS A 16 27.40 -10.63 20.76
N ARG A 17 26.26 -10.54 21.44
CA ARG A 17 24.96 -10.59 20.76
C ARG A 17 24.95 -9.38 19.85
N SER A 18 25.01 -9.62 18.54
CA SER A 18 24.55 -8.66 17.55
C SER A 18 23.14 -8.26 18.00
N GLN A 19 22.99 -7.02 18.45
CA GLN A 19 21.68 -6.47 18.70
C GLN A 19 21.00 -6.44 17.32
N GLY A 20 19.86 -7.13 17.20
CA GLY A 20 19.02 -7.04 16.00
C GLY A 20 18.72 -5.58 15.64
N PRO A 21 18.20 -5.32 14.43
CA PRO A 21 18.10 -3.97 13.87
C PRO A 21 17.55 -2.99 14.91
N GLN A 22 18.34 -1.98 15.27
CA GLN A 22 17.98 -0.95 16.27
C GLN A 22 17.05 0.12 15.68
N GLY A 23 16.10 -0.27 14.84
CA GLY A 23 15.22 0.66 14.13
C GLY A 23 13.84 0.08 13.83
N PRO A 24 12.93 0.91 13.30
CA PRO A 24 11.60 0.47 12.90
C PRO A 24 11.65 -0.69 11.91
N ASP A 25 10.89 -1.75 12.17
CA ASP A 25 10.68 -2.84 11.22
C ASP A 25 9.36 -2.61 10.47
N TYR A 26 9.42 -1.83 9.41
CA TYR A 26 8.25 -1.51 8.59
C TYR A 26 7.72 -2.69 7.75
N GLY A 27 8.46 -3.80 7.67
CA GLY A 27 8.02 -5.01 6.98
C GLY A 27 7.17 -5.94 7.87
N ARG A 28 7.12 -5.65 9.18
CA ARG A 28 6.34 -6.42 10.14
C ARG A 28 4.89 -5.98 10.14
N GLU A 29 3.99 -6.95 10.05
CA GLU A 29 2.54 -6.71 10.21
C GLU A 29 2.19 -6.28 11.64
N LEU A 30 1.16 -5.45 11.76
CA LEU A 30 0.59 -5.11 13.07
C LEU A 30 0.12 -6.38 13.79
N PRO A 31 0.31 -6.47 15.12
CA PRO A 31 -0.22 -7.59 15.89
C PRO A 31 -1.74 -7.73 15.73
N PHE A 32 -2.23 -8.98 15.76
CA PHE A 32 -3.66 -9.26 15.70
C PHE A 32 -4.42 -8.51 16.81
N GLY A 33 -5.53 -7.88 16.43
CA GLY A 33 -6.40 -7.12 17.35
C GLY A 33 -5.99 -5.67 17.61
N VAL A 34 -4.85 -5.21 17.07
CA VAL A 34 -4.49 -3.78 17.10
C VAL A 34 -5.34 -3.03 16.09
N ASN A 35 -6.02 -1.96 16.51
CA ASN A 35 -6.75 -1.10 15.60
C ASN A 35 -5.75 -0.30 14.73
N PRO A 36 -5.78 -0.44 13.40
CA PRO A 36 -4.84 0.28 12.52
C PRO A 36 -5.07 1.80 12.50
N LEU A 37 -6.24 2.26 12.94
CA LEU A 37 -6.61 3.66 13.04
C LEU A 37 -6.92 4.02 14.50
N ILE A 38 -6.12 4.90 15.08
CA ILE A 38 -6.32 5.40 16.45
C ILE A 38 -6.98 6.77 16.34
N ARG A 39 -8.22 6.90 16.82
CA ARG A 39 -8.91 8.19 16.87
C ARG A 39 -8.13 9.16 17.76
N LEU A 40 -8.02 10.41 17.34
CA LEU A 40 -7.44 11.48 18.16
C LEU A 40 -8.47 11.95 19.20
N GLU A 41 -8.01 12.14 20.42
CA GLU A 41 -8.82 12.61 21.53
C GLU A 41 -9.00 14.14 21.48
N PRO A 42 -10.07 14.70 22.08
CA PRO A 42 -10.25 16.15 22.17
C PRO A 42 -9.03 16.85 22.79
N GLY A 43 -8.51 17.84 22.09
CA GLY A 43 -7.33 18.61 22.51
C GLY A 43 -5.99 18.07 21.99
N GLU A 44 -5.97 16.89 21.35
CA GLU A 44 -4.81 16.49 20.55
C GLU A 44 -4.67 17.37 19.30
N ILE A 45 -3.42 17.56 18.86
CA ILE A 45 -3.12 18.36 17.68
C ILE A 45 -3.60 17.62 16.43
N VAL A 46 -4.51 18.25 15.69
CA VAL A 46 -4.98 17.78 14.39
C VAL A 46 -4.12 18.34 13.24
N PRO A 47 -4.07 17.67 12.08
CA PRO A 47 -3.41 18.21 10.89
C PRO A 47 -4.03 19.54 10.42
N ASN A 48 -3.17 20.48 10.03
CA ASN A 48 -3.63 21.67 9.32
C ASN A 48 -3.92 21.33 7.85
N VAL A 49 -5.19 21.42 7.46
CA VAL A 49 -5.72 21.17 6.12
C VAL A 49 -6.10 22.45 5.37
N SER A 50 -5.86 23.65 5.94
CA SER A 50 -6.16 24.93 5.29
C SER A 50 -5.51 25.06 3.89
N ALA A 51 -4.30 24.49 3.71
CA ALA A 51 -3.60 24.49 2.43
C ALA A 51 -4.36 23.73 1.33
N THR A 52 -5.14 22.70 1.69
CA THR A 52 -5.99 21.95 0.75
C THR A 52 -7.07 22.84 0.15
N TRP A 53 -7.62 23.80 0.91
CA TRP A 53 -8.57 24.77 0.36
C TRP A 53 -7.89 25.71 -0.64
N THR A 54 -6.68 26.17 -0.34
CA THR A 54 -5.90 27.05 -1.22
C THR A 54 -5.59 26.34 -2.54
N ASP A 55 -5.22 25.06 -2.48
CA ASP A 55 -4.91 24.22 -3.65
C ASP A 55 -6.09 23.35 -4.11
N ARG A 56 -7.34 23.75 -3.79
CA ARG A 56 -8.52 22.92 -4.05
C ARG A 56 -8.69 22.54 -5.52
N ALA A 57 -8.20 23.36 -6.44
CA ALA A 57 -8.26 23.08 -7.88
C ALA A 57 -7.47 21.81 -8.26
N SER A 58 -6.32 21.56 -7.62
CA SER A 58 -5.52 20.35 -7.85
C SER A 58 -6.12 19.12 -7.13
N PHE A 59 -6.77 19.36 -5.98
CA PHE A 59 -7.30 18.31 -5.11
C PHE A 59 -8.64 17.75 -5.59
N LEU A 60 -9.54 18.61 -6.09
CA LEU A 60 -10.91 18.24 -6.48
C LEU A 60 -10.98 17.08 -7.50
N PRO A 61 -10.12 17.00 -8.54
CA PRO A 61 -10.11 15.85 -9.45
C PRO A 61 -9.82 14.52 -8.73
N ALA A 62 -8.89 14.50 -7.78
CA ALA A 62 -8.57 13.31 -7.00
C ALA A 62 -9.75 12.93 -6.09
N LEU A 63 -10.34 13.90 -5.39
CA LEU A 63 -11.50 13.68 -4.54
C LEU A 63 -12.70 13.12 -5.32
N LYS A 64 -12.98 13.65 -6.52
CA LYS A 64 -14.04 13.14 -7.40
C LYS A 64 -13.80 11.68 -7.81
N LYS A 65 -12.56 11.28 -8.08
CA LYS A 65 -12.21 9.89 -8.37
C LYS A 65 -12.44 9.00 -7.14
N SER A 66 -12.10 9.45 -5.94
CA SER A 66 -12.37 8.72 -4.70
C SER A 66 -13.87 8.54 -4.45
N ILE A 67 -14.68 9.59 -4.63
CA ILE A 67 -16.15 9.50 -4.53
C ILE A 67 -16.70 8.51 -5.57
N HIS A 68 -16.26 8.63 -6.82
CA HIS A 68 -16.70 7.72 -7.89
C HIS A 68 -16.36 6.27 -7.58
N TRP A 69 -15.13 5.97 -7.16
CA TRP A 69 -14.72 4.61 -6.80
C TRP A 69 -15.52 4.07 -5.62
N THR A 70 -15.75 4.88 -4.58
CA THR A 70 -16.52 4.49 -3.39
C THR A 70 -17.99 4.21 -3.75
N ASN A 71 -18.53 4.80 -4.82
CA ASN A 71 -19.87 4.48 -5.31
C ASN A 71 -19.95 3.14 -6.08
N LEU A 72 -18.82 2.54 -6.48
CA LEU A 72 -18.84 1.25 -7.16
C LEU A 72 -19.22 0.13 -6.18
N LYS A 73 -20.09 -0.80 -6.61
CA LYS A 73 -20.47 -1.97 -5.81
C LYS A 73 -19.26 -2.76 -5.29
N TYR A 74 -18.20 -2.84 -6.09
CA TYR A 74 -16.95 -3.52 -5.75
C TYR A 74 -16.26 -2.92 -4.52
N SER A 75 -16.46 -1.63 -4.23
CA SER A 75 -15.81 -0.97 -3.09
C SER A 75 -16.29 -1.50 -1.73
N HIS A 76 -17.52 -2.01 -1.64
CA HIS A 76 -18.11 -2.48 -0.37
C HIS A 76 -17.28 -3.56 0.33
N GLN A 77 -16.56 -4.40 -0.41
CA GLN A 77 -15.75 -5.47 0.18
C GLN A 77 -14.55 -4.97 1.00
N PHE A 78 -14.15 -3.71 0.80
CA PHE A 78 -13.04 -3.08 1.55
C PHE A 78 -13.52 -2.39 2.82
N PHE A 79 -14.82 -2.48 3.15
CA PHE A 79 -15.42 -1.86 4.32
C PHE A 79 -16.13 -2.91 5.20
N PRO A 80 -16.23 -2.69 6.52
CA PRO A 80 -15.68 -1.54 7.24
C PRO A 80 -14.14 -1.55 7.28
N ALA A 81 -13.55 -0.36 7.21
CA ALA A 81 -12.12 -0.16 7.42
C ALA A 81 -11.93 0.32 8.85
N ALA A 82 -11.38 -0.54 9.72
CA ALA A 82 -11.53 -0.41 11.17
C ALA A 82 -13.02 -0.27 11.54
N GLU A 83 -13.42 0.84 12.16
CA GLU A 83 -14.81 1.10 12.58
C GLU A 83 -15.59 1.94 11.55
N ILE A 84 -14.96 2.34 10.44
CA ILE A 84 -15.56 3.24 9.46
C ILE A 84 -16.35 2.43 8.43
N SER A 85 -17.67 2.59 8.44
CA SER A 85 -18.56 1.95 7.47
C SER A 85 -18.37 2.55 6.07
N HIS A 86 -18.77 1.79 5.04
CA HIS A 86 -18.80 2.28 3.65
C HIS A 86 -19.62 3.57 3.50
N ALA A 87 -20.82 3.60 4.10
CA ALA A 87 -21.71 4.75 4.03
C ALA A 87 -21.09 5.98 4.71
N THR A 88 -20.46 5.80 5.87
CA THR A 88 -19.73 6.87 6.57
C THR A 88 -18.59 7.39 5.72
N ALA A 89 -17.78 6.51 5.12
CA ALA A 89 -16.67 6.91 4.26
C ALA A 89 -17.13 7.73 3.05
N LEU A 90 -18.20 7.29 2.37
CA LEU A 90 -18.78 8.04 1.25
C LEU A 90 -19.30 9.42 1.69
N GLN A 91 -20.08 9.46 2.77
CA GLN A 91 -20.61 10.70 3.31
C GLN A 91 -19.50 11.69 3.71
N SER A 92 -18.41 11.21 4.31
CA SER A 92 -17.24 12.04 4.63
C SER A 92 -16.59 12.62 3.38
N LEU A 93 -16.43 11.85 2.30
CA LEU A 93 -15.84 12.34 1.05
C LEU A 93 -16.72 13.41 0.38
N GLU A 94 -18.04 13.17 0.34
CA GLU A 94 -19.02 14.11 -0.22
C GLU A 94 -19.08 15.39 0.61
N ARG A 95 -19.13 15.27 1.94
CA ARG A 95 -19.15 16.43 2.83
C ARG A 95 -17.86 17.25 2.74
N PHE A 96 -16.71 16.60 2.65
CA PHE A 96 -15.43 17.28 2.47
C PHE A 96 -15.39 18.04 1.13
N GLN A 97 -15.97 17.48 0.07
CA GLN A 97 -16.12 18.18 -1.22
C GLN A 97 -17.01 19.41 -1.09
N GLU A 98 -18.15 19.30 -0.41
CA GLU A 98 -19.04 20.44 -0.15
C GLU A 98 -18.32 21.57 0.58
N LEU A 99 -17.58 21.25 1.66
CA LEU A 99 -16.81 22.23 2.42
C LEU A 99 -15.74 22.90 1.54
N LEU A 100 -15.00 22.13 0.73
CA LEU A 100 -14.01 22.68 -0.19
C LEU A 100 -14.61 23.66 -1.21
N LEU A 101 -15.84 23.43 -1.68
CA LEU A 101 -16.50 24.26 -2.67
C LEU A 101 -17.19 25.48 -2.06
N ASN A 102 -17.75 25.34 -0.85
CA ASN A 102 -18.66 26.32 -0.28
C ASN A 102 -18.01 27.28 0.71
N CYS A 103 -17.00 26.83 1.47
CA CYS A 103 -16.26 27.69 2.40
C CYS A 103 -15.55 28.82 1.64
N LYS A 104 -15.53 30.02 2.22
CA LYS A 104 -15.00 31.24 1.59
C LYS A 104 -13.53 31.47 1.86
N THR A 105 -12.99 30.88 2.92
CA THR A 105 -11.60 31.06 3.33
C THR A 105 -10.94 29.75 3.79
N PRO A 106 -9.60 29.65 3.77
CA PRO A 106 -8.88 28.50 4.31
C PRO A 106 -9.17 28.26 5.80
N ASN A 107 -9.35 29.32 6.58
CA ASN A 107 -9.61 29.23 8.02
C ASN A 107 -11.03 28.72 8.31
N GLU A 108 -12.02 29.19 7.53
CA GLU A 108 -13.39 28.67 7.61
C GLU A 108 -13.43 27.18 7.26
N PHE A 109 -12.70 26.78 6.22
CA PHE A 109 -12.57 25.37 5.84
C PHE A 109 -11.92 24.54 6.94
N GLN A 110 -10.78 24.98 7.50
CA GLN A 110 -10.12 24.32 8.62
C GLN A 110 -11.09 24.13 9.80
N ALA A 111 -11.76 25.19 10.22
CA ALA A 111 -12.69 25.15 11.35
C ALA A 111 -13.88 24.22 11.11
N ALA A 112 -14.43 24.20 9.88
CA ALA A 112 -15.51 23.30 9.52
C ALA A 112 -15.05 21.82 9.55
N VAL A 113 -13.86 21.51 9.00
CA VAL A 113 -13.31 20.15 9.05
C VAL A 113 -13.04 19.72 10.49
N GLU A 114 -12.49 20.61 11.33
CA GLU A 114 -12.27 20.35 12.76
C GLU A 114 -13.55 20.07 13.53
N THR A 115 -14.65 20.71 13.14
CA THR A 115 -15.94 20.57 13.82
C THR A 115 -16.69 19.31 13.37
N GLU A 116 -16.60 18.97 12.09
CA GLU A 116 -17.47 17.97 11.47
C GLU A 116 -16.80 16.58 11.28
N PHE A 117 -15.48 16.49 11.42
CA PHE A 117 -14.73 15.26 11.14
C PHE A 117 -13.98 14.73 12.37
N ASP A 118 -13.98 13.40 12.48
CA ASP A 118 -13.07 12.69 13.37
C ASP A 118 -11.70 12.53 12.72
N PHE A 119 -10.64 12.84 13.48
CA PHE A 119 -9.26 12.65 13.05
C PHE A 119 -8.73 11.34 13.60
N TYR A 120 -8.00 10.61 12.75
CA TYR A 120 -7.35 9.36 13.11
C TYR A 120 -5.88 9.44 12.77
N ARG A 121 -5.03 8.92 13.66
CA ARG A 121 -3.63 8.63 13.35
C ARG A 121 -3.46 7.16 13.01
N SER A 122 -2.54 6.86 12.09
CA SER A 122 -2.12 5.47 11.85
C SER A 122 -1.47 4.90 13.11
N ALA A 123 -1.77 3.65 13.44
CA ALA A 123 -1.12 2.92 14.52
C ALA A 123 0.40 2.77 14.32
N GLY A 124 0.90 2.92 13.09
CA GLY A 124 2.33 2.94 12.81
C GLY A 124 3.00 1.56 12.87
N TRP A 125 4.33 1.54 12.75
CA TRP A 125 5.12 0.29 12.72
C TRP A 125 5.08 -0.51 14.03
N ASP A 126 4.77 0.12 15.17
CA ASP A 126 4.77 -0.50 16.49
C ASP A 126 3.37 -0.54 17.17
N GLY A 127 2.34 -0.07 16.48
CA GLY A 127 0.96 -0.03 16.99
C GLY A 127 0.67 1.06 18.02
N ARG A 128 1.61 1.98 18.29
CA ARG A 128 1.45 3.01 19.33
C ARG A 128 1.03 4.38 18.79
N GLY A 129 0.97 4.53 17.47
CA GLY A 129 0.63 5.77 16.80
C GLY A 129 1.86 6.48 16.22
N GLY A 130 1.84 6.75 14.92
CA GLY A 130 2.94 7.42 14.22
C GLY A 130 4.11 6.49 13.85
N GLY A 131 5.13 7.02 13.19
CA GLY A 131 6.21 6.18 12.63
C GLY A 131 5.70 5.34 11.45
N VAL A 132 5.38 6.03 10.35
CA VAL A 132 4.99 5.41 9.08
C VAL A 132 6.08 5.64 8.05
N LEU A 133 6.27 4.67 7.17
CA LEU A 133 7.20 4.79 6.04
C LEU A 133 6.44 5.30 4.82
N PHE A 134 6.85 6.46 4.30
CA PHE A 134 6.39 6.95 3.00
C PHE A 134 7.39 6.53 1.91
N THR A 135 6.88 5.83 0.89
CA THR A 135 7.63 5.47 -0.31
C THR A 135 7.01 6.11 -1.54
N GLY A 136 7.74 6.16 -2.65
CA GLY A 136 7.23 6.65 -3.94
C GLY A 136 7.27 5.57 -5.02
N TYR A 137 6.24 5.55 -5.86
CA TYR A 137 6.24 4.84 -7.12
C TYR A 137 5.89 5.81 -8.25
N CYS A 138 6.29 5.49 -9.48
CA CYS A 138 5.95 6.28 -10.65
C CYS A 138 5.52 5.37 -11.80
N THR A 139 4.92 5.96 -12.82
CA THR A 139 4.68 5.29 -14.10
C THR A 139 5.90 5.51 -14.98
N PRO A 140 6.76 4.49 -15.23
CA PRO A 140 7.89 4.65 -16.12
C PRO A 140 7.39 4.86 -17.57
N VAL A 141 8.09 5.71 -18.31
CA VAL A 141 7.90 5.88 -19.76
C VAL A 141 9.09 5.22 -20.43
N LEU A 142 8.82 4.20 -21.26
CA LEU A 142 9.84 3.42 -21.95
C LEU A 142 9.62 3.53 -23.46
N ASP A 143 10.70 3.77 -24.21
CA ASP A 143 10.65 3.74 -25.67
C ASP A 143 10.43 2.29 -26.17
N GLY A 144 9.52 2.13 -27.12
CA GLY A 144 9.19 0.84 -27.73
C GLY A 144 9.02 0.95 -29.24
N SER A 145 8.91 -0.18 -29.93
CA SER A 145 8.68 -0.22 -31.36
C SER A 145 7.83 -1.40 -31.75
N LEU A 146 6.77 -1.16 -32.53
CA LEU A 146 5.92 -2.22 -33.08
C LEU A 146 6.67 -3.21 -34.00
N THR A 147 7.90 -2.89 -34.39
CA THR A 147 8.75 -3.76 -35.20
C THR A 147 10.01 -4.12 -34.42
N PRO A 148 10.33 -5.41 -34.25
CA PRO A 148 11.56 -5.83 -33.59
C PRO A 148 12.81 -5.31 -34.31
N THR A 149 13.80 -4.83 -33.56
CA THR A 149 15.09 -4.36 -34.09
C THR A 149 16.25 -4.82 -33.21
N ALA A 150 17.48 -4.47 -33.61
CA ALA A 150 18.65 -4.69 -32.76
C ALA A 150 18.58 -3.95 -31.40
N SER A 151 17.79 -2.88 -31.30
CA SER A 151 17.56 -2.12 -30.06
C SER A 151 16.28 -2.54 -29.34
N TYR A 152 15.23 -2.91 -30.06
CA TYR A 152 13.93 -3.35 -29.53
C TYR A 152 13.82 -4.87 -29.63
N LYS A 153 14.39 -5.56 -28.64
CA LYS A 153 14.52 -7.03 -28.62
C LYS A 153 13.55 -7.75 -27.68
N TYR A 154 12.93 -7.02 -26.75
CA TYR A 154 12.13 -7.58 -25.67
C TYR A 154 10.67 -7.16 -25.84
N PRO A 155 9.78 -8.06 -26.26
CA PRO A 155 8.39 -7.72 -26.49
C PRO A 155 7.65 -7.49 -25.17
N LEU A 156 6.65 -6.61 -25.21
CA LEU A 156 5.65 -6.51 -24.14
C LEU A 156 4.49 -7.45 -24.46
N TYR A 157 4.33 -8.53 -23.72
CA TYR A 157 3.23 -9.46 -23.96
C TYR A 157 1.91 -8.98 -23.33
N SER A 158 0.84 -9.12 -24.10
CA SER A 158 -0.54 -9.13 -23.59
C SER A 158 -0.79 -10.37 -22.72
N LEU A 159 -1.92 -10.36 -22.01
CA LEU A 159 -2.29 -11.47 -21.13
C LEU A 159 -2.52 -12.74 -21.97
N PRO A 160 -1.78 -13.83 -21.74
CA PRO A 160 -1.97 -15.06 -22.52
C PRO A 160 -3.36 -15.65 -22.31
N PRO A 161 -4.02 -16.16 -23.37
CA PRO A 161 -5.39 -16.68 -23.29
C PRO A 161 -5.49 -17.97 -22.46
N ASP A 162 -4.36 -18.66 -22.26
CA ASP A 162 -4.30 -19.86 -21.42
C ASP A 162 -4.14 -19.53 -19.93
N LEU A 163 -3.92 -18.28 -19.53
CA LEU A 163 -3.76 -17.89 -18.12
C LEU A 163 -5.10 -17.97 -17.38
N VAL A 164 -5.15 -18.82 -16.36
CA VAL A 164 -6.31 -19.02 -15.50
C VAL A 164 -6.15 -18.19 -14.23
N LYS A 165 -7.18 -17.41 -13.91
CA LYS A 165 -7.23 -16.56 -12.72
C LYS A 165 -8.51 -16.83 -11.92
N ALA A 166 -8.43 -16.69 -10.61
CA ALA A 166 -9.60 -16.57 -9.76
C ALA A 166 -10.22 -15.17 -9.89
N ASP A 167 -11.42 -14.99 -9.33
CA ASP A 167 -12.16 -13.71 -9.37
C ASP A 167 -11.43 -12.56 -8.66
N ASP A 168 -10.59 -12.89 -7.68
CA ASP A 168 -9.73 -11.94 -6.95
C ASP A 168 -8.42 -11.61 -7.69
N GLY A 169 -8.21 -12.20 -8.87
CA GLY A 169 -7.01 -12.03 -9.68
C GLY A 169 -5.86 -12.99 -9.34
N THR A 170 -6.01 -13.87 -8.35
CA THR A 170 -5.01 -14.89 -8.02
C THR A 170 -4.73 -15.77 -9.24
N ILE A 171 -3.45 -15.93 -9.58
CA ILE A 171 -3.03 -16.80 -10.69
C ILE A 171 -3.17 -18.26 -10.28
N LEU A 172 -4.07 -18.98 -10.93
CA LEU A 172 -4.31 -20.41 -10.67
C LEU A 172 -3.40 -21.31 -11.51
N GLY A 173 -2.91 -20.80 -12.65
CA GLY A 173 -2.04 -21.53 -13.55
C GLY A 173 -2.36 -21.25 -15.01
N ARG A 174 -1.99 -22.19 -15.89
CA ARG A 174 -2.38 -22.23 -17.30
C ARG A 174 -3.29 -23.39 -17.60
N GLN A 175 -4.26 -23.16 -18.47
CA GLN A 175 -5.11 -24.21 -19.03
C GLN A 175 -4.29 -25.06 -20.01
N THR A 176 -4.31 -26.37 -19.80
CA THR A 176 -3.70 -27.35 -20.72
C THR A 176 -4.69 -28.47 -21.02
N SER A 177 -4.32 -29.39 -21.92
CA SER A 177 -5.12 -30.59 -22.20
C SER A 177 -5.24 -31.53 -21.01
N SER A 178 -4.29 -31.49 -20.07
CA SER A 178 -4.30 -32.26 -18.81
C SER A 178 -4.89 -31.48 -17.63
N GLY A 179 -5.58 -30.36 -17.88
CA GLY A 179 -6.15 -29.49 -16.86
C GLY A 179 -5.28 -28.28 -16.53
N VAL A 180 -5.53 -27.65 -15.38
CA VAL A 180 -4.78 -26.47 -14.93
C VAL A 180 -3.43 -26.90 -14.37
N GLN A 181 -2.35 -26.31 -14.90
CA GLN A 181 -0.97 -26.56 -14.49
C GLN A 181 -0.31 -25.25 -14.06
N PRO A 182 0.75 -25.26 -13.24
CA PRO A 182 1.45 -24.03 -12.86
C PRO A 182 1.88 -23.20 -14.08
N TYR A 183 1.72 -21.87 -13.99
CA TYR A 183 2.16 -20.99 -15.07
C TYR A 183 3.70 -20.96 -15.13
N PRO A 184 4.33 -20.95 -16.32
CA PRO A 184 5.79 -20.92 -16.44
C PRO A 184 6.42 -19.71 -15.74
N THR A 185 7.59 -19.92 -15.14
CA THR A 185 8.35 -18.84 -14.50
C THR A 185 8.86 -17.83 -15.53
N ARG A 186 9.19 -16.60 -15.08
CA ARG A 186 9.87 -15.60 -15.92
C ARG A 186 11.05 -16.21 -16.70
N ARG A 187 11.95 -16.93 -16.00
CA ARG A 187 13.12 -17.57 -16.62
C ARG A 187 12.69 -18.56 -17.70
N THR A 188 11.67 -19.37 -17.45
CA THR A 188 11.16 -20.32 -18.43
C THR A 188 10.62 -19.59 -19.66
N LEU A 189 9.79 -18.57 -19.48
CA LEU A 189 9.21 -17.78 -20.59
C LEU A 189 10.32 -17.15 -21.46
N GLU A 190 11.31 -16.53 -20.83
CA GLU A 190 12.42 -15.84 -21.50
C GLU A 190 13.36 -16.83 -22.23
N THR A 191 13.67 -17.98 -21.64
CA THR A 191 14.63 -18.94 -22.20
C THR A 191 14.04 -19.83 -23.30
N THR A 192 12.75 -20.12 -23.22
CA THR A 192 12.07 -21.01 -24.17
C THR A 192 11.41 -20.26 -25.32
N GLY A 193 11.18 -18.95 -25.18
CA GLY A 193 10.41 -18.17 -26.14
C GLY A 193 8.96 -18.65 -26.26
N MET A 194 8.40 -19.28 -25.22
CA MET A 194 7.10 -19.93 -25.28
C MET A 194 5.95 -19.01 -25.73
N LEU A 195 6.03 -17.70 -25.48
CA LEU A 195 5.01 -16.73 -25.89
C LEU A 195 5.29 -16.10 -27.27
N ALA A 196 6.46 -16.34 -27.85
CA ALA A 196 6.87 -15.69 -29.08
C ALA A 196 6.03 -16.13 -30.29
N ASN A 197 5.72 -15.17 -31.14
CA ASN A 197 4.96 -15.34 -32.39
C ASN A 197 3.55 -15.91 -32.17
N GLN A 198 2.97 -15.71 -30.99
CA GLN A 198 1.59 -16.07 -30.70
C GLN A 198 0.60 -14.91 -30.96
N GLY A 199 1.09 -13.78 -31.48
CA GLY A 199 0.28 -12.56 -31.63
C GLY A 199 -0.04 -11.91 -30.30
N LEU A 200 0.81 -12.14 -29.29
CA LEU A 200 0.67 -11.59 -27.95
C LEU A 200 1.50 -10.32 -27.75
N GLU A 201 2.45 -10.05 -28.64
CA GLU A 201 3.35 -8.91 -28.62
C GLU A 201 2.59 -7.59 -28.86
N LEU A 202 2.58 -6.71 -27.86
CA LEU A 202 1.94 -5.39 -27.89
C LEU A 202 2.87 -4.31 -28.47
N VAL A 203 4.16 -4.41 -28.17
CA VAL A 203 5.29 -3.63 -28.68
C VAL A 203 6.53 -4.52 -28.72
#